data_AF-A0A1W9IZL7-F1
#
_entry.id   AF-A0A1W9IZL7-F1
#
_cell.length_a   1.000
_cell.length_b   1.000
_cell.length_c   1.000
_cell.angle_alpha   90.00
_cell.angle_beta   90.00
_cell.angle_gamma   90.00
#
_symmetry.space_group_name_H-M   'P 1'
#
loop_
_entity.id
_entity.type
_entity.pdbx_description
1 polymer ?
#
loop_
_entity_poly.entity_id
_entity_poly.type
_entity_poly.pdbx_seq_one_letter_code
_entity_poly.pdbx_strand_id
1 'polypeptide(L)'
;MDPTVLIFKGVYLGQTDIAPAGLEKGKRSLSQHPAHTVLRPVPSSDGSPCWSAIVYRKAGSTTINLREEHRNNRTIYQETSVPVWVYHADPPGGPYAWETDISSGKSGYFLTGGFGRNSLWRITRIQADALNRQVLTFTPVQLAPTLAMPEFEGVGLPLQEFLTQHYEGFQQAITRHAPFDAIDRANNLAEGVLSHCLTLVGESPHATLDKRLKQAKKIIETPGKEKQFPLTYYGYNLAQTIRQLHARLHENRSVGQGKAVRPEVGLNLTVTVSELLVDVGLGKY
;
A
#
# COMPACT_ATOMS: atom_id res chain seq x y z
N MET A 1 -26.86 7.08 -22.67
CA MET A 1 -25.70 7.18 -21.78
C MET A 1 -24.62 6.29 -22.37
N ASP A 2 -23.53 6.87 -22.86
CA ASP A 2 -22.42 6.06 -23.36
C ASP A 2 -21.83 5.25 -22.21
N PRO A 3 -21.74 3.91 -22.33
CA PRO A 3 -20.94 3.14 -21.39
C PRO A 3 -19.48 3.45 -21.71
N THR A 4 -18.91 4.45 -21.02
CA THR A 4 -17.46 4.65 -21.02
C THR A 4 -16.84 3.43 -20.35
N VAL A 5 -16.52 2.41 -21.15
CA VAL A 5 -15.78 1.23 -20.68
C VAL A 5 -14.44 1.75 -20.18
N LEU A 6 -14.30 1.81 -18.86
CA LEU A 6 -13.12 2.35 -18.24
C LEU A 6 -12.01 1.31 -18.34
N ILE A 7 -11.00 1.59 -19.17
CA ILE A 7 -9.84 0.72 -19.38
C ILE A 7 -8.65 1.34 -18.64
N PHE A 8 -8.03 0.56 -17.77
CA PHE A 8 -6.84 0.98 -17.03
C PHE A 8 -5.56 0.58 -17.75
N LYS A 9 -4.55 1.45 -17.75
CA LYS A 9 -3.18 1.01 -18.03
C LYS A 9 -2.67 0.20 -16.84
N GLY A 10 -1.94 -0.87 -17.11
CA GLY A 10 -1.33 -1.71 -16.08
C GLY A 10 0.15 -1.96 -16.37
N VAL A 11 0.97 -1.93 -15.32
CA VAL A 11 2.36 -2.41 -15.36
C VAL A 11 2.53 -3.48 -14.31
N TYR A 12 3.00 -4.65 -14.73
CA TYR A 12 3.34 -5.73 -13.82
C TYR A 12 4.63 -5.40 -13.06
N LEU A 13 4.62 -5.68 -11.76
CA LEU A 13 5.79 -5.59 -10.88
C LEU A 13 5.91 -6.92 -10.12
N GLY A 14 7.08 -7.56 -10.24
CA GLY A 14 7.40 -8.74 -9.44
C GLY A 14 7.62 -8.35 -7.97
N GLN A 15 7.65 -9.35 -7.08
CA GLN A 15 7.83 -9.12 -5.65
C GLN A 15 9.10 -8.30 -5.31
N THR A 16 10.17 -8.48 -6.07
CA THR A 16 11.44 -7.75 -5.90
C THR A 16 11.38 -6.32 -6.44
N ASP A 17 10.44 -6.04 -7.35
CA ASP A 17 10.29 -4.73 -8.01
C ASP A 17 9.45 -3.74 -7.19
N ILE A 18 8.91 -4.15 -6.04
CA ILE A 18 8.13 -3.27 -5.17
C ILE A 18 9.02 -2.36 -4.31
N ALA A 19 10.35 -2.43 -4.47
CA ALA A 19 11.25 -1.43 -3.91
C ALA A 19 11.02 -0.05 -4.57
N PRO A 20 11.38 1.07 -3.92
CA PRO A 20 11.15 2.42 -4.45
C PRO A 20 11.66 2.61 -5.88
N ALA A 21 12.85 2.09 -6.20
CA ALA A 21 13.42 2.17 -7.55
C ALA A 21 12.59 1.41 -8.61
N GLY A 22 12.04 0.24 -8.26
CA GLY A 22 11.18 -0.55 -9.14
C GLY A 22 9.80 0.07 -9.31
N LEU A 23 9.23 0.66 -8.25
CA LEU A 23 8.00 1.45 -8.35
C LEU A 23 8.15 2.68 -9.22
N GLU A 24 9.23 3.45 -9.09
CA GLU A 24 9.50 4.60 -9.96
C GLU A 24 9.74 4.18 -11.43
N LYS A 25 10.37 3.02 -11.65
CA LYS A 25 10.44 2.41 -12.98
C LYS A 25 9.04 2.08 -13.50
N GLY A 26 8.19 1.47 -12.68
CA GLY A 26 6.80 1.15 -13.00
C GLY A 26 5.95 2.38 -13.34
N LYS A 27 6.06 3.46 -12.56
CA LYS A 27 5.40 4.75 -12.82
C LYS A 27 5.82 5.34 -14.16
N ARG A 28 7.13 5.32 -14.45
CA ARG A 28 7.64 5.76 -15.77
C ARG A 28 7.08 4.90 -16.91
N SER A 29 6.98 3.59 -16.72
CA SER A 29 6.38 2.69 -17.71
C SER A 29 4.87 2.93 -17.90
N LEU A 30 4.11 3.26 -16.86
CA LEU A 30 2.68 3.61 -16.99
C LEU A 30 2.46 4.87 -17.86
N SER A 31 3.39 5.80 -17.79
CA SER A 31 3.37 7.03 -18.58
C SER A 31 3.74 6.81 -20.05
N GLN A 32 4.30 5.66 -20.41
CA GLN A 32 4.59 5.33 -21.81
C GLN A 32 3.28 5.20 -22.61
N HIS A 33 3.36 5.58 -23.88
CA HIS A 33 2.28 5.43 -24.84
C HIS A 33 2.82 4.78 -26.13
N PRO A 34 2.21 3.69 -26.61
CA PRO A 34 1.07 2.98 -26.02
C PRO A 34 1.45 2.20 -24.76
N ALA A 35 0.44 1.85 -23.95
CA ALA A 35 0.65 0.96 -22.81
C ALA A 35 0.97 -0.46 -23.30
N HIS A 36 1.82 -1.19 -22.57
CA HIS A 36 2.08 -2.59 -22.88
C HIS A 36 0.93 -3.51 -22.47
N THR A 37 0.29 -3.20 -21.34
CA THR A 37 -0.84 -3.94 -20.80
C THR A 37 -1.96 -2.99 -20.44
N VAL A 38 -3.18 -3.38 -20.78
CA VAL A 38 -4.40 -2.70 -20.35
C VAL A 38 -5.34 -3.68 -19.67
N LEU A 39 -6.07 -3.18 -18.67
CA LEU A 39 -6.92 -3.97 -17.80
C LEU A 39 -8.36 -3.47 -17.96
N ARG A 40 -9.26 -4.37 -18.33
CA ARG A 40 -10.70 -4.08 -18.40
C ARG A 40 -11.39 -4.62 -17.15
N PRO A 41 -11.93 -3.77 -16.28
CA PRO A 41 -12.66 -4.19 -15.09
C PRO A 41 -13.82 -5.13 -15.43
N VAL A 42 -14.00 -6.14 -14.58
CA VAL A 42 -15.14 -7.04 -14.55
C VAL A 42 -15.60 -7.23 -13.10
N PRO A 43 -16.88 -7.58 -12.87
CA PRO A 43 -17.36 -7.89 -11.53
C PRO A 43 -16.48 -8.95 -10.85
N SER A 44 -16.11 -8.69 -9.59
CA SER A 44 -15.38 -9.65 -8.77
C SER A 44 -16.36 -10.46 -7.92
N SER A 45 -16.16 -11.78 -7.85
CA SER A 45 -16.89 -12.66 -6.93
C SER A 45 -16.62 -12.35 -5.46
N ASP A 46 -15.46 -11.75 -5.19
CA ASP A 46 -14.93 -11.61 -3.84
C ASP A 46 -15.43 -10.31 -3.13
N GLY A 47 -16.27 -9.52 -3.81
CA GLY A 47 -16.85 -8.29 -3.27
C GLY A 47 -15.83 -7.14 -3.13
N SER A 48 -16.33 -5.97 -2.75
CA SER A 48 -15.48 -4.80 -2.46
C SER A 48 -14.59 -5.07 -1.23
N PRO A 49 -13.32 -4.59 -1.19
CA PRO A 49 -12.67 -3.69 -2.14
C PRO A 49 -11.91 -4.41 -3.27
N CYS A 50 -12.08 -5.73 -3.39
CA CYS A 50 -11.48 -6.50 -4.46
C CYS A 50 -12.17 -6.19 -5.79
N TRP A 51 -11.39 -6.17 -6.87
CA TRP A 51 -11.95 -6.10 -8.22
C TRP A 51 -11.21 -7.08 -9.12
N SER A 52 -11.84 -7.46 -10.23
CA SER A 52 -11.23 -8.35 -11.21
C SER A 52 -11.10 -7.63 -12.54
N ALA A 53 -10.11 -8.00 -13.35
CA ALA A 53 -9.96 -7.46 -14.69
C ALA A 53 -9.54 -8.51 -15.70
N ILE A 54 -10.02 -8.37 -16.92
CA ILE A 54 -9.47 -9.08 -18.06
C ILE A 54 -8.22 -8.35 -18.51
N VAL A 55 -7.14 -9.12 -18.69
CA VAL A 55 -5.85 -8.60 -19.13
C VAL A 55 -5.79 -8.58 -20.65
N TYR A 56 -5.41 -7.43 -21.20
CA TYR A 56 -5.17 -7.25 -22.62
C TYR A 56 -3.73 -6.78 -22.83
N ARG A 57 -3.00 -7.45 -23.71
CA ARG A 57 -1.63 -7.06 -24.06
C ARG A 57 -1.56 -6.47 -25.45
N LYS A 58 -0.66 -5.51 -25.62
CA LYS A 58 -0.38 -4.92 -26.93
C LYS A 58 0.13 -6.01 -27.88
N ALA A 59 -0.62 -6.25 -28.94
CA ALA A 59 -0.30 -7.24 -29.95
C ALA A 59 0.40 -6.62 -31.18
N GLY A 60 0.14 -5.35 -31.45
CA GLY A 60 0.73 -4.65 -32.59
C GLY A 60 0.09 -3.30 -32.85
N SER A 61 0.29 -2.81 -34.06
CA SER A 61 -0.42 -1.66 -34.63
C SER A 61 -1.09 -2.05 -35.92
N THR A 62 -2.22 -1.43 -36.21
CA THR A 62 -2.89 -1.48 -37.51
C THR A 62 -3.32 -0.07 -37.91
N THR A 63 -3.85 0.10 -39.11
CA THR A 63 -4.45 1.35 -39.58
C THR A 63 -5.94 1.12 -39.76
N ILE A 64 -6.76 2.00 -39.19
CA ILE A 64 -8.21 2.00 -39.43
C ILE A 64 -8.58 3.22 -40.25
N ASN A 65 -9.60 3.09 -41.09
CA ASN A 65 -10.18 4.21 -41.82
C ASN A 65 -11.36 4.73 -41.01
N LEU A 66 -11.23 5.94 -40.48
CA LEU A 66 -12.33 6.66 -39.85
C LEU A 66 -13.11 7.38 -40.93
N ARG A 67 -14.43 7.18 -40.93
CA ARG A 67 -15.35 7.88 -41.81
C ARG A 67 -16.08 8.93 -41.00
N GLU A 68 -15.73 10.19 -41.19
CA GLU A 68 -16.42 11.31 -40.56
C GLU A 68 -17.48 11.87 -41.52
N GLU A 69 -18.71 11.99 -41.03
CA GLU A 69 -19.81 12.60 -41.77
C GLU A 69 -19.93 14.07 -41.36
N HIS A 70 -19.51 14.98 -42.25
CA HIS A 70 -19.74 16.41 -42.04
C HIS A 70 -21.09 16.82 -42.64
N ARG A 71 -22.03 17.21 -41.78
CA ARG A 71 -23.38 17.62 -42.17
C ARG A 71 -23.45 19.13 -42.44
N ASN A 72 -22.85 19.58 -43.54
CA ASN A 72 -23.00 20.96 -44.03
C ASN A 72 -23.58 20.95 -45.46
N ASN A 73 -24.92 20.82 -45.57
CA ASN A 73 -25.75 20.89 -46.80
C ASN A 73 -25.35 20.03 -48.02
N ARG A 74 -24.25 19.28 -47.96
CA ARG A 74 -23.87 18.14 -48.80
C ARG A 74 -23.16 17.14 -47.90
N THR A 75 -23.55 15.87 -47.96
CA THR A 75 -22.84 14.81 -47.23
C THR A 75 -21.48 14.59 -47.89
N ILE A 76 -20.43 15.14 -47.27
CA ILE A 76 -19.04 14.87 -47.65
C ILE A 76 -18.54 13.79 -46.69
N TYR A 77 -18.14 12.65 -47.23
CA TYR A 77 -17.45 11.61 -46.48
C TYR A 77 -15.97 11.89 -46.55
N GLN A 78 -15.35 12.16 -45.41
CA GLN A 78 -13.90 12.22 -45.30
C GLN A 78 -13.42 10.90 -44.68
N GLU A 79 -12.64 10.14 -45.45
CA GLU A 79 -11.94 8.96 -44.94
C GLU A 79 -10.55 9.38 -44.48
N THR A 80 -10.29 9.23 -43.18
CA THR A 80 -8.97 9.48 -42.59
C THR A 80 -8.40 8.17 -42.09
N SER A 81 -7.27 7.77 -42.64
CA SER A 81 -6.52 6.60 -42.15
C SER A 81 -5.74 6.98 -40.89
N VAL A 82 -6.04 6.32 -39.77
CA VAL A 82 -5.42 6.59 -38.47
C VAL A 82 -4.72 5.33 -37.94
N PRO A 83 -3.44 5.42 -37.54
CA PRO A 83 -2.76 4.31 -36.89
C PRO A 83 -3.34 4.06 -35.49
N VAL A 84 -3.67 2.81 -35.20
CA VAL A 84 -4.22 2.37 -33.92
C VAL A 84 -3.45 1.18 -33.35
N TRP A 85 -3.49 1.04 -32.04
CA TRP A 85 -2.85 -0.07 -31.34
C TRP A 85 -3.84 -1.19 -31.08
N VAL A 86 -3.43 -2.43 -31.41
CA VAL A 86 -4.26 -3.62 -31.24
C VAL A 86 -3.85 -4.30 -29.94
N TYR A 87 -4.86 -4.71 -29.16
CA TYR A 87 -4.67 -5.46 -27.93
C TYR A 87 -5.47 -6.76 -27.97
N HIS A 88 -4.88 -7.85 -27.48
CA HIS A 88 -5.55 -9.16 -27.36
C HIS A 88 -5.65 -9.57 -25.90
N ALA A 89 -6.78 -10.21 -25.57
CA ALA A 89 -6.93 -10.93 -24.32
C ALA A 89 -6.35 -12.32 -24.50
N ASP A 90 -5.30 -12.62 -23.75
CA ASP A 90 -4.62 -13.92 -23.82
C ASP A 90 -5.25 -14.92 -22.83
N PRO A 91 -5.18 -16.24 -23.10
CA PRO A 91 -5.59 -17.26 -22.15
C PRO A 91 -4.59 -17.41 -20.99
N PRO A 92 -5.00 -18.00 -19.85
CA PRO A 92 -4.06 -18.45 -18.82
C PRO A 92 -3.11 -19.53 -19.36
N GLY A 93 -1.93 -19.66 -18.76
CA GLY A 93 -0.86 -20.58 -19.17
C GLY A 93 0.15 -19.95 -20.13
N GLY A 94 0.12 -18.63 -20.30
CA GLY A 94 1.04 -17.91 -21.17
C GLY A 94 2.41 -17.66 -20.53
N PRO A 95 3.42 -17.18 -21.30
CA PRO A 95 4.76 -16.87 -20.80
C PRO A 95 4.78 -15.53 -20.06
N TYR A 96 3.88 -15.34 -19.08
CA TYR A 96 3.74 -14.08 -18.35
C TYR A 96 4.47 -14.15 -17.02
N ALA A 97 5.24 -13.10 -16.72
CA ALA A 97 5.98 -13.00 -15.48
C ALA A 97 5.08 -13.16 -14.24
N TRP A 98 3.86 -12.62 -14.27
CA TRP A 98 2.91 -12.79 -13.17
C TRP A 98 2.45 -14.24 -12.99
N GLU A 99 2.25 -15.00 -14.07
CA GLU A 99 1.88 -16.41 -13.99
C GLU A 99 3.02 -17.25 -13.41
N THR A 100 4.25 -16.99 -13.88
CA THR A 100 5.45 -17.66 -13.36
C THR A 100 5.65 -17.35 -11.87
N ASP A 101 5.52 -16.10 -11.47
CA ASP A 101 5.69 -15.69 -10.09
C ASP A 101 4.62 -16.31 -9.19
N ILE A 102 3.34 -16.26 -9.59
CA ILE A 102 2.23 -16.81 -8.80
C ILE A 102 2.31 -18.33 -8.71
N SER A 103 2.64 -19.02 -9.80
CA SER A 103 2.82 -20.48 -9.78
C SER A 103 4.02 -20.91 -8.92
N SER A 104 5.03 -20.05 -8.79
CA SER A 104 6.18 -20.24 -7.89
C SER A 104 5.92 -19.79 -6.44
N GLY A 105 4.67 -19.44 -6.09
CA GLY A 105 4.30 -18.98 -4.74
C GLY A 105 4.78 -17.56 -4.40
N LYS A 106 5.31 -16.81 -5.37
CA LYS A 106 5.68 -15.41 -5.20
C LYS A 106 4.47 -14.50 -5.39
N SER A 107 4.53 -13.32 -4.79
CA SER A 107 3.46 -12.32 -4.97
C SER A 107 3.72 -11.48 -6.22
N GLY A 108 2.69 -11.35 -7.06
CA GLY A 108 2.70 -10.47 -8.23
C GLY A 108 1.81 -9.25 -8.03
N TYR A 109 2.20 -8.12 -8.61
CA TYR A 109 1.52 -6.84 -8.42
C TYR A 109 1.27 -6.14 -9.75
N PHE A 110 0.18 -5.38 -9.81
CA PHE A 110 -0.08 -4.43 -10.89
C PHE A 110 -0.11 -3.02 -10.33
N LEU A 111 0.69 -2.15 -10.92
CA LEU A 111 0.53 -0.72 -10.78
C LEU A 111 -0.44 -0.24 -11.87
N THR A 112 -1.49 0.48 -11.49
CA THR A 112 -2.45 1.08 -12.43
C THR A 112 -2.51 2.59 -12.22
N GLY A 113 -2.73 3.35 -13.29
CA GLY A 113 -2.86 4.81 -13.21
C GLY A 113 -1.96 5.58 -14.18
N GLY A 114 -1.71 6.85 -13.89
CA GLY A 114 -0.86 7.76 -14.66
C GLY A 114 -0.05 8.72 -13.77
N PHE A 115 0.57 9.76 -14.35
CA PHE A 115 1.32 10.75 -13.57
C PHE A 115 0.42 11.40 -12.49
N GLY A 116 0.75 11.16 -11.22
CA GLY A 116 0.12 11.82 -10.06
C GLY A 116 -0.85 10.96 -9.23
N ARG A 117 -1.51 9.95 -9.81
CA ARG A 117 -2.37 9.01 -9.07
C ARG A 117 -2.19 7.59 -9.60
N ASN A 118 -1.45 6.79 -8.84
CA ASN A 118 -1.24 5.37 -9.12
C ASN A 118 -1.78 4.55 -7.96
N SER A 119 -2.37 3.41 -8.29
CA SER A 119 -2.85 2.42 -7.33
C SER A 119 -2.08 1.14 -7.53
N LEU A 120 -1.57 0.59 -6.43
CA LEU A 120 -0.90 -0.70 -6.43
C LEU A 120 -1.90 -1.78 -6.04
N TRP A 121 -1.93 -2.84 -6.82
CA TRP A 121 -2.85 -3.95 -6.67
C TRP A 121 -2.07 -5.22 -6.56
N ARG A 122 -2.41 -6.06 -5.57
CA ARG A 122 -1.85 -7.39 -5.46
C ARG A 122 -2.73 -8.36 -6.22
N ILE A 123 -2.12 -9.21 -7.03
CA ILE A 123 -2.83 -10.30 -7.70
C ILE A 123 -3.07 -11.40 -6.66
N THR A 124 -4.34 -11.75 -6.46
CA THR A 124 -4.74 -12.83 -5.55
C THR A 124 -5.09 -14.11 -6.28
N ARG A 125 -5.58 -13.99 -7.52
CA ARG A 125 -6.11 -15.12 -8.28
C ARG A 125 -5.97 -14.88 -9.78
N ILE A 126 -5.68 -15.95 -10.50
CA ILE A 126 -5.72 -16.02 -11.97
C ILE A 126 -6.78 -17.04 -12.35
N GLN A 127 -7.70 -16.67 -13.23
CA GLN A 127 -8.75 -17.57 -13.73
C GLN A 127 -8.96 -17.39 -15.23
N ALA A 128 -9.51 -18.39 -15.88
CA ALA A 128 -10.12 -18.25 -17.20
C ALA A 128 -11.58 -17.81 -17.04
N ASP A 129 -12.03 -16.89 -17.88
CA ASP A 129 -13.47 -16.66 -18.04
C ASP A 129 -14.10 -17.65 -19.04
N ALA A 130 -15.41 -17.49 -19.30
CA ALA A 130 -16.15 -18.34 -20.23
C ALA A 130 -15.64 -18.31 -21.68
N LEU A 131 -14.84 -17.29 -22.05
CA LEU A 131 -14.21 -17.17 -23.37
C LEU A 131 -12.73 -17.53 -23.33
N ASN A 132 -12.29 -18.22 -22.27
CA ASN A 132 -10.90 -18.60 -22.03
C ASN A 132 -9.93 -17.40 -22.01
N ARG A 133 -10.39 -16.23 -21.56
CA ARG A 133 -9.54 -15.06 -21.37
C ARG A 133 -9.04 -15.03 -19.93
N GLN A 134 -7.80 -14.56 -19.74
CA GLN A 134 -7.23 -14.40 -18.42
C GLN A 134 -7.93 -13.27 -17.64
N VAL A 135 -8.50 -13.64 -16.50
CA VAL A 135 -9.04 -12.75 -15.47
C VAL A 135 -8.12 -12.78 -14.26
N LEU A 136 -7.63 -11.61 -13.88
CA LEU A 136 -6.89 -11.42 -12.64
C LEU A 136 -7.81 -10.82 -11.59
N THR A 137 -7.81 -11.40 -10.40
CA THR A 137 -8.45 -10.81 -9.23
C THR A 137 -7.41 -10.04 -8.43
N PHE A 138 -7.79 -8.82 -8.04
CA PHE A 138 -6.94 -7.85 -7.39
C PHE A 138 -7.50 -7.50 -6.01
N THR A 139 -6.61 -7.46 -5.03
CA THR A 139 -6.86 -6.77 -3.76
C THR A 139 -6.07 -5.46 -3.76
N PRO A 140 -6.66 -4.35 -3.29
CA PRO A 140 -5.91 -3.11 -3.15
C PRO A 140 -4.75 -3.34 -2.20
N VAL A 141 -3.55 -2.95 -2.64
CA VAL A 141 -2.49 -2.66 -1.68
C VAL A 141 -2.79 -1.24 -1.23
N GLN A 142 -3.40 -1.10 -0.05
CA GLN A 142 -3.79 0.22 0.46
C GLN A 142 -2.56 1.10 0.66
N LEU A 143 -2.25 1.95 -0.32
CA LEU A 143 -1.23 2.98 -0.20
C LEU A 143 -1.83 4.27 0.35
N ALA A 144 -2.49 4.20 1.50
CA ALA A 144 -2.79 5.30 2.43
C ALA A 144 -3.84 4.86 3.45
N PRO A 145 -3.44 4.66 4.71
CA PRO A 145 -4.37 4.75 5.82
C PRO A 145 -4.54 6.23 6.19
N THR A 146 -5.76 6.62 6.58
CA THR A 146 -6.02 7.86 7.33
C THR A 146 -5.17 7.84 8.58
N LEU A 147 -3.99 8.44 8.48
CA LEU A 147 -3.11 8.69 9.60
C LEU A 147 -3.83 9.63 10.57
N ALA A 148 -3.95 9.22 11.83
CA ALA A 148 -4.48 10.12 12.85
C ALA A 148 -3.61 11.38 12.91
N MET A 149 -4.23 12.56 12.88
CA MET A 149 -3.54 13.84 13.05
C MET A 149 -2.94 13.89 14.46
N PRO A 150 -1.61 14.03 14.60
CA PRO A 150 -0.96 14.02 15.90
C PRO A 150 -1.20 15.34 16.63
N GLU A 151 -1.42 15.26 17.94
CA GLU A 151 -1.53 16.41 18.84
C GLU A 151 -0.47 16.29 19.95
N PHE A 152 0.73 16.79 19.68
CA PHE A 152 1.87 16.67 20.60
C PHE A 152 2.10 17.92 21.48
N GLU A 153 1.24 18.94 21.37
CA GLU A 153 1.38 20.21 22.11
C GLU A 153 1.33 20.04 23.64
N GLY A 154 0.66 18.99 24.13
CA GLY A 154 0.61 18.65 25.55
C GLY A 154 1.80 17.82 26.06
N VAL A 155 2.77 17.50 25.21
CA VAL A 155 3.95 16.71 25.54
C VAL A 155 5.12 17.63 25.87
N GLY A 156 5.96 17.28 26.85
CA GLY A 156 7.16 18.07 27.17
C GLY A 156 8.11 18.21 25.98
N LEU A 157 8.70 19.40 25.79
CA LEU A 157 9.45 19.82 24.59
C LEU A 157 10.41 18.76 24.00
N PRO A 158 11.33 18.13 24.77
CA PRO A 158 12.27 17.16 24.19
C PRO A 158 11.57 15.93 23.60
N LEU A 159 10.47 15.50 24.22
CA LEU A 159 9.70 14.34 23.77
C LEU A 159 8.74 14.73 22.64
N GLN A 160 8.23 15.96 22.65
CA GLN A 160 7.43 16.52 21.56
C GLN A 160 8.23 16.55 20.25
N GLU A 161 9.46 17.09 20.26
CA GLU A 161 10.33 17.13 19.08
C GLU A 161 10.62 15.73 18.53
N PHE A 162 10.92 14.78 19.44
CA PHE A 162 11.15 13.39 19.09
C PHE A 162 9.92 12.75 18.42
N LEU A 163 8.74 12.90 19.01
CA LEU A 163 7.49 12.36 18.47
C LEU A 163 7.17 12.98 17.10
N THR A 164 7.29 14.30 16.94
CA THR A 164 7.07 15.00 15.67
C THR A 164 8.01 14.47 14.60
N GLN A 165 9.32 14.43 14.87
CA GLN A 165 10.33 13.97 13.91
C GLN A 165 10.06 12.53 13.46
N HIS A 166 9.74 11.63 14.40
CA HIS A 166 9.48 10.23 14.07
C HIS A 166 8.14 10.03 13.38
N TYR A 167 7.14 10.86 13.67
CA TYR A 167 5.84 10.81 13.01
C TYR A 167 5.95 11.29 11.56
N GLU A 168 6.55 12.44 11.30
CA GLU A 168 6.80 12.93 9.94
C GLU A 168 7.65 11.94 9.14
N GLY A 169 8.71 11.39 9.76
CA GLY A 169 9.53 10.35 9.16
C GLY A 169 8.74 9.08 8.83
N PHE A 170 7.80 8.69 9.69
CA PHE A 170 6.89 7.57 9.45
C PHE A 170 5.97 7.85 8.26
N GLN A 171 5.35 9.03 8.18
CA GLN A 171 4.51 9.41 7.04
C GLN A 171 5.28 9.39 5.72
N GLN A 172 6.51 9.92 5.72
CA GLN A 172 7.39 9.89 4.57
C GLN A 172 7.77 8.45 4.17
N ALA A 173 8.08 7.59 5.14
CA ALA A 173 8.43 6.19 4.90
C ALA A 173 7.25 5.40 4.29
N ILE A 174 6.03 5.61 4.79
CA ILE A 174 4.81 5.03 4.21
C ILE A 174 4.62 5.53 2.77
N THR A 175 4.73 6.83 2.54
CA THR A 175 4.58 7.46 1.21
C THR A 175 5.62 6.98 0.20
N ARG A 176 6.84 6.72 0.67
CA ARG A 176 7.96 6.25 -0.16
C ARG A 176 8.03 4.73 -0.29
N HIS A 177 7.11 3.99 0.36
CA HIS A 177 7.13 2.54 0.42
C HIS A 177 8.46 1.98 0.95
N ALA A 178 8.99 2.59 2.01
CA ALA A 178 10.18 2.15 2.72
C ALA A 178 9.75 1.38 3.99
N PRO A 179 9.47 0.07 3.91
CA PRO A 179 8.87 -0.68 5.01
C PRO A 179 9.78 -0.79 6.24
N PHE A 180 11.11 -0.90 6.05
CA PHE A 180 12.05 -0.93 7.18
C PHE A 180 12.05 0.39 7.94
N ASP A 181 12.22 1.51 7.23
CA ASP A 181 12.12 2.84 7.81
C ASP A 181 10.78 3.04 8.53
N ALA A 182 9.66 2.59 7.94
CA ALA A 182 8.36 2.68 8.57
C ALA A 182 8.28 1.86 9.87
N ILE A 183 8.85 0.65 9.90
CA ILE A 183 8.92 -0.20 11.10
C ILE A 183 9.77 0.45 12.20
N ASP A 184 10.92 1.00 11.85
CA ASP A 184 11.82 1.65 12.81
C ASP A 184 11.19 2.93 13.37
N ARG A 185 10.56 3.74 12.51
CA ARG A 185 9.84 4.95 12.94
C ARG A 185 8.64 4.61 13.82
N ALA A 186 7.88 3.56 13.50
CA ALA A 186 6.79 3.08 14.34
C ALA A 186 7.29 2.59 15.71
N ASN A 187 8.42 1.88 15.77
CA ASN A 187 9.03 1.43 17.03
C ASN A 187 9.41 2.63 17.91
N ASN A 188 10.05 3.64 17.32
CA ASN A 188 10.41 4.87 18.03
C ASN A 188 9.18 5.66 18.49
N LEU A 189 8.12 5.75 17.68
CA LEU A 189 6.85 6.35 18.11
C LEU A 189 6.26 5.63 19.32
N ALA A 190 6.23 4.29 19.31
CA ALA A 190 5.77 3.51 20.46
C ALA A 190 6.62 3.76 21.72
N GLU A 191 7.93 3.93 21.57
CA GLU A 191 8.82 4.32 22.68
C GLU A 191 8.49 5.70 23.23
N GLY A 192 8.23 6.67 22.35
CA GLY A 192 7.88 8.03 22.74
C GLY A 192 6.53 8.08 23.46
N VAL A 193 5.51 7.40 22.92
CA VAL A 193 4.18 7.28 23.53
C VAL A 193 4.26 6.66 24.93
N LEU A 194 4.99 5.55 25.08
CA LEU A 194 5.16 4.92 26.39
C LEU A 194 5.93 5.80 27.36
N SER A 195 6.94 6.56 26.88
CA SER A 195 7.66 7.51 27.73
C SER A 195 6.73 8.59 28.25
N HIS A 196 5.86 9.14 27.38
CA HIS A 196 4.85 10.11 27.78
C HIS A 196 3.92 9.56 28.86
N CYS A 197 3.34 8.38 28.64
CA CYS A 197 2.43 7.74 29.59
C CYS A 197 3.08 7.47 30.94
N LEU A 198 4.32 6.98 30.95
CA LEU A 198 5.07 6.70 32.19
C LEU A 198 5.40 7.99 32.95
N THR A 199 5.81 9.04 32.25
CA THR A 199 6.10 10.34 32.88
C THR A 199 4.84 10.98 33.49
N LEU A 200 3.67 10.85 32.87
CA LEU A 200 2.41 11.35 33.43
C LEU A 200 2.04 10.73 34.78
N VAL A 201 2.48 9.51 35.06
CA VAL A 201 2.26 8.82 36.34
C VAL A 201 3.50 8.89 37.26
N GLY A 202 4.48 9.74 36.94
CA GLY A 202 5.67 9.96 37.77
C GLY A 202 6.73 8.86 37.68
N GLU A 203 6.63 7.96 36.70
CA GLU A 203 7.61 6.89 36.48
C GLU A 203 8.72 7.36 35.53
N SER A 204 9.98 7.02 35.84
CA SER A 204 11.10 7.30 34.94
C SER A 204 11.13 6.27 33.80
N PRO A 205 10.98 6.67 32.53
CA PRO A 205 10.99 5.73 31.42
C PRO A 205 12.37 5.07 31.25
N HIS A 206 12.39 3.75 31.08
CA HIS A 206 13.63 3.06 30.71
C HIS A 206 14.04 3.32 29.26
N ALA A 207 15.31 3.05 28.93
CA ALA A 207 15.88 3.38 27.61
C ALA A 207 15.30 2.60 26.41
N THR A 208 14.72 1.40 26.60
CA THR A 208 14.28 0.54 25.49
C THR A 208 12.79 0.24 25.53
N LEU A 209 12.17 0.05 24.36
CA LEU A 209 10.75 -0.31 24.24
C LEU A 209 10.35 -1.51 25.11
N ASP A 210 11.15 -2.59 25.10
CA ASP A 210 10.87 -3.81 25.87
C ASP A 210 10.77 -3.53 27.38
N LYS A 211 11.67 -2.70 27.91
CA LYS A 211 11.67 -2.33 29.33
C LYS A 211 10.51 -1.40 29.67
N ARG A 212 10.20 -0.43 28.80
CA ARG A 212 9.03 0.46 28.97
C ARG A 212 7.72 -0.33 28.95
N LEU A 213 7.58 -1.32 28.07
CA LEU A 213 6.40 -2.20 28.03
C LEU A 213 6.26 -3.04 29.30
N LYS A 214 7.35 -3.53 29.87
CA LYS A 214 7.32 -4.23 31.17
C LYS A 214 6.88 -3.30 32.31
N GLN A 215 7.33 -2.04 32.32
CA GLN A 215 6.87 -1.03 33.29
C GLN A 215 5.37 -0.76 33.12
N ALA A 216 4.93 -0.46 31.89
CA ALA A 216 3.53 -0.20 31.57
C ALA A 216 2.63 -1.38 31.96
N LYS A 217 3.03 -2.62 31.63
CA LYS A 217 2.29 -3.83 32.00
C LYS A 217 2.12 -3.94 33.52
N LYS A 218 3.19 -3.73 34.29
CA LYS A 218 3.13 -3.76 35.76
C LYS A 218 2.13 -2.74 36.31
N ILE A 219 2.07 -1.55 35.72
CA ILE A 219 1.14 -0.49 36.14
C ILE A 219 -0.31 -0.89 35.81
N ILE A 220 -0.56 -1.35 34.58
CA ILE A 220 -1.89 -1.78 34.12
C ILE A 220 -2.42 -2.95 34.95
N GLU A 221 -1.54 -3.87 35.38
CA GLU A 221 -1.92 -5.02 36.20
C GLU A 221 -2.00 -4.71 37.71
N THR A 222 -1.59 -3.52 38.15
CA THR A 222 -1.64 -3.12 39.57
C THR A 222 -2.99 -2.48 39.89
N PRO A 223 -3.84 -3.08 40.74
CA PRO A 223 -5.17 -2.55 41.06
C PRO A 223 -5.12 -1.12 41.64
N GLY A 224 -5.99 -0.26 41.13
CA GLY A 224 -6.10 1.16 41.49
C GLY A 224 -5.18 2.10 40.70
N LYS A 225 -4.06 1.62 40.15
CA LYS A 225 -3.14 2.45 39.34
C LYS A 225 -3.56 2.54 37.88
N GLU A 226 -4.28 1.53 37.38
CA GLU A 226 -4.73 1.47 35.99
C GLU A 226 -5.62 2.66 35.61
N LYS A 227 -6.41 3.19 36.55
CA LYS A 227 -7.33 4.32 36.30
C LYS A 227 -6.62 5.65 36.05
N GLN A 228 -5.37 5.77 36.50
CA GLN A 228 -4.57 6.99 36.34
C GLN A 228 -3.57 6.86 35.18
N PHE A 229 -3.43 5.65 34.62
CA PHE A 229 -2.49 5.41 33.53
C PHE A 229 -3.16 5.67 32.18
N PRO A 230 -2.62 6.56 31.33
CA PRO A 230 -3.27 6.94 30.08
C PRO A 230 -3.39 5.80 29.05
N LEU A 231 -2.49 4.82 29.11
CA LEU A 231 -2.44 3.72 28.14
C LEU A 231 -3.34 2.57 28.58
N THR A 232 -4.26 2.16 27.70
CA THR A 232 -5.13 1.02 27.95
C THR A 232 -4.42 -0.31 27.68
N TYR A 233 -5.06 -1.43 28.06
CA TYR A 233 -4.58 -2.76 27.67
C TYR A 233 -4.58 -2.95 26.14
N TYR A 234 -5.47 -2.23 25.42
CA TYR A 234 -5.49 -2.22 23.96
C TYR A 234 -4.25 -1.52 23.40
N GLY A 235 -3.97 -0.28 23.82
CA GLY A 235 -2.76 0.44 23.42
C GLY A 235 -1.47 -0.31 23.77
N TYR A 236 -1.43 -0.97 24.93
CA TYR A 236 -0.33 -1.87 25.30
C TYR A 236 -0.08 -2.98 24.26
N ASN A 237 -1.14 -3.65 23.79
CA ASN A 237 -1.03 -4.71 22.79
C ASN A 237 -0.61 -4.19 21.40
N LEU A 238 -1.02 -2.97 21.04
CA LEU A 238 -0.57 -2.31 19.81
C LEU A 238 0.94 -2.05 19.87
N ALA A 239 1.43 -1.44 20.96
CA ALA A 239 2.87 -1.20 21.16
C ALA A 239 3.68 -2.51 21.21
N GLN A 240 3.13 -3.57 21.81
CA GLN A 240 3.74 -4.90 21.81
C GLN A 240 3.82 -5.51 20.39
N THR A 241 2.79 -5.29 19.56
CA THR A 241 2.76 -5.73 18.16
C THR A 241 3.87 -5.04 17.36
N ILE A 242 4.01 -3.71 17.52
CA ILE A 242 5.10 -2.94 16.90
C ILE A 242 6.47 -3.49 17.32
N ARG A 243 6.70 -3.71 18.62
CA ARG A 243 7.96 -4.29 19.14
C ARG A 243 8.27 -5.64 18.51
N GLN A 244 7.30 -6.54 18.49
CA GLN A 244 7.47 -7.88 17.93
C GLN A 244 7.79 -7.84 16.44
N LEU A 245 7.16 -6.91 15.71
CA LEU A 245 7.39 -6.72 14.29
C LEU A 245 8.81 -6.21 14.02
N HIS A 246 9.22 -5.16 14.73
CA HIS A 246 10.57 -4.60 14.67
C HIS A 246 11.64 -5.66 14.99
N ALA A 247 11.46 -6.45 16.07
CA ALA A 247 12.40 -7.50 16.44
C ALA A 247 12.53 -8.64 15.40
N ARG A 248 11.44 -8.93 14.66
CA ARG A 248 11.41 -9.95 13.61
C ARG A 248 12.03 -9.46 12.30
N LEU A 249 11.88 -8.16 12.00
CA LEU A 249 12.16 -7.60 10.68
C LEU A 249 13.34 -6.63 10.65
N HIS A 250 14.06 -6.45 11.76
CA HIS A 250 15.26 -5.61 11.83
C HIS A 250 16.20 -5.88 10.65
N GLU A 251 16.68 -4.80 10.00
CA GLU A 251 17.40 -4.81 8.72
C GLU A 251 18.49 -5.90 8.64
N ASN A 252 19.35 -5.99 9.66
CA ASN A 252 20.44 -6.98 9.73
C ASN A 252 19.98 -8.45 9.74
N ARG A 253 18.77 -8.75 10.25
CA ARG A 253 18.22 -10.12 10.26
C ARG A 253 17.44 -10.44 8.98
N SER A 254 16.74 -9.46 8.42
CA SER A 254 15.91 -9.64 7.21
C SER A 254 16.76 -9.71 5.94
N VAL A 255 17.75 -8.81 5.83
CA VAL A 255 18.72 -8.76 4.72
C VAL A 255 19.63 -9.98 4.76
N GLY A 256 20.11 -10.38 5.94
CA GLY A 256 20.90 -11.60 6.13
C GLY A 256 20.15 -12.91 5.83
N GLN A 257 18.81 -12.90 5.83
CA GLN A 257 17.96 -14.05 5.48
C GLN A 257 17.34 -13.96 4.08
N GLY A 258 17.64 -12.92 3.29
CA GLY A 258 17.08 -12.74 1.94
C GLY A 258 15.55 -12.55 1.90
N LYS A 259 14.92 -12.18 3.03
CA LYS A 259 13.47 -12.02 3.12
C LYS A 259 13.07 -10.58 2.79
N ALA A 260 12.47 -10.38 1.61
CA ALA A 260 11.80 -9.14 1.28
C ALA A 260 10.58 -8.93 2.21
N VAL A 261 10.52 -7.80 2.92
CA VAL A 261 9.36 -7.43 3.72
C VAL A 261 8.22 -7.04 2.79
N ARG A 262 7.07 -7.69 2.98
CA ARG A 262 5.84 -7.38 2.26
C ARG A 262 5.40 -5.94 2.56
N PRO A 263 5.11 -5.09 1.56
CA PRO A 263 4.64 -3.72 1.77
C PRO A 263 3.43 -3.63 2.72
N GLU A 264 2.55 -4.64 2.69
CA GLU A 264 1.38 -4.78 3.55
C GLU A 264 1.72 -4.74 5.05
N VAL A 265 2.95 -5.13 5.42
CA VAL A 265 3.44 -5.07 6.80
C VAL A 265 3.65 -3.63 7.26
N GLY A 266 4.26 -2.79 6.42
CA GLY A 266 4.40 -1.36 6.70
C GLY A 266 3.06 -0.63 6.72
N LEU A 267 2.09 -1.12 5.95
CA LEU A 267 0.74 -0.53 5.87
C LEU A 267 -0.13 -0.88 7.09
N ASN A 268 -0.03 -2.11 7.61
CA ASN A 268 -0.67 -2.48 8.87
C ASN A 268 -0.16 -1.66 10.06
N LEU A 269 1.10 -1.18 9.99
CA LEU A 269 1.63 -0.29 11.02
C LEU A 269 0.93 1.06 11.05
N THR A 270 0.40 1.56 9.94
CA THR A 270 -0.23 2.89 9.95
C THR A 270 -1.50 2.91 10.78
N VAL A 271 -2.31 1.84 10.70
CA VAL A 271 -3.47 1.64 11.58
C VAL A 271 -2.99 1.46 13.02
N THR A 272 -2.00 0.60 13.23
CA THR A 272 -1.47 0.30 14.57
C THR A 272 -0.93 1.55 15.28
N VAL A 273 -0.20 2.41 14.58
CA VAL A 273 0.36 3.67 15.10
C VAL A 273 -0.75 4.70 15.34
N SER A 274 -1.71 4.82 14.41
CA SER A 274 -2.82 5.77 14.56
C SER A 274 -3.71 5.43 15.77
N GLU A 275 -4.10 4.16 15.89
CA GLU A 275 -4.88 3.67 17.03
C GLU A 275 -4.11 3.82 18.35
N LEU A 276 -2.79 3.60 18.35
CA LEU A 276 -1.96 3.81 19.54
C LEU A 276 -1.94 5.29 19.96
N LEU A 277 -1.83 6.22 19.01
CA LEU A 277 -1.86 7.66 19.30
C LEU A 277 -3.23 8.10 19.81
N VAL A 278 -4.31 7.60 19.21
CA VAL A 278 -5.70 7.90 19.63
C VAL A 278 -5.98 7.35 21.03
N ASP A 279 -5.53 6.12 21.34
CA ASP A 279 -5.72 5.47 22.66
C ASP A 279 -5.19 6.33 23.81
N VAL A 280 -4.08 7.03 23.61
CA VAL A 280 -3.44 7.88 24.62
C VAL A 280 -3.80 9.36 24.49
N GLY A 281 -4.73 9.73 23.60
CA GLY A 281 -5.15 11.11 23.38
C GLY A 281 -4.13 12.00 22.67
N LEU A 282 -3.15 11.41 21.99
CA LEU A 282 -2.13 12.11 21.19
C LEU A 282 -2.45 12.13 19.69
N GLY A 283 -3.64 11.66 19.29
CA GLY A 283 -4.08 11.65 17.90
C GLY A 283 -5.60 11.78 17.77
N LYS A 284 -6.05 12.34 16.64
CA LYS A 284 -7.46 12.42 16.24
C LYS A 284 -7.64 12.02 14.78
N TYR A 285 -8.82 11.52 14.43
CA TYR A 285 -9.20 11.28 13.05
C TYR A 285 -9.84 12.50 12.41
#